data_AF-A0A963RUD0-F1
#
_entry.id   AF-A0A963RUD0-F1
#
_cell.length_a   1.000
_cell.length_b   1.000
_cell.length_c   1.000
_cell.angle_alpha   90.00
_cell.angle_beta   90.00
_cell.angle_gamma   90.00
#
_symmetry.space_group_name_H-M   'P 1'
#
loop_
_entity.id
_entity.type
_entity.pdbx_description
1 polymer ?
#
loop_
_entity_poly.entity_id
_entity_poly.type
_entity_poly.pdbx_seq_one_letter_code
_entity_poly.pdbx_strand_id
1 'polypeptide(L)'
;LAHFGAAVWALVWLQPAGVMPAGVPGGASGVSMVLAALYLVWMLNLYNFMDGIDGIASVEAICVCGGGALLYWLHGANANALVPLSLAGAVLGFLVWNFPPAKIFMGDAGSGFLGMTLGVLSFQAAVVSPDLFWSWTILLGVFIVDATYTLIRRLLRGDRVYEAHRSHAYQHASRRAGRHLPVTLAVAGINLLWLLPLAIGVARGVLPPWIGLLAAYLPLIVVAARLR
;
A
#
# COMPACT_ATOMS: atom_id res chain seq x y z
N LEU A 1 0.88 -19.27 -8.09
CA LEU A 1 -0.46 -19.64 -8.65
C LEU A 1 -1.61 -19.10 -7.80
N ALA A 2 -1.63 -19.35 -6.48
CA ALA A 2 -2.69 -18.82 -5.60
C ALA A 2 -2.86 -17.29 -5.65
N HIS A 3 -1.77 -16.50 -5.64
CA HIS A 3 -1.84 -15.02 -5.69
C HIS A 3 -2.49 -14.51 -6.99
N PHE A 4 -2.16 -15.14 -8.13
CA PHE A 4 -2.78 -14.83 -9.42
C PHE A 4 -4.26 -15.24 -9.45
N GLY A 5 -4.60 -16.41 -8.90
CA GLY A 5 -6.00 -16.84 -8.78
C GLY A 5 -6.84 -15.86 -7.95
N ALA A 6 -6.30 -15.39 -6.82
CA ALA A 6 -6.96 -14.40 -5.97
C ALA A 6 -7.13 -13.04 -6.67
N ALA A 7 -6.11 -12.57 -7.40
CA ALA A 7 -6.19 -11.35 -8.20
C ALA A 7 -7.24 -11.45 -9.32
N VAL A 8 -7.25 -12.55 -10.07
CA VAL A 8 -8.26 -12.79 -11.12
C VAL A 8 -9.67 -12.84 -10.52
N TRP A 9 -9.84 -13.57 -9.41
CA TRP A 9 -11.12 -13.64 -8.71
C TRP A 9 -11.60 -12.24 -8.28
N ALA A 10 -10.74 -11.44 -7.67
CA ALA A 10 -11.07 -10.08 -7.27
C ALA A 10 -11.48 -9.20 -8.47
N LEU A 11 -10.77 -9.30 -9.60
CA LEU A 11 -11.10 -8.57 -10.81
C LEU A 11 -12.42 -8.99 -11.43
N VAL A 12 -12.77 -10.28 -11.40
CA VAL A 12 -14.08 -10.76 -11.89
C VAL A 12 -15.22 -10.08 -11.13
N TRP A 13 -15.09 -9.91 -9.81
CA TRP A 13 -16.10 -9.24 -8.99
C TRP A 13 -16.07 -7.71 -9.08
N LEU A 14 -14.90 -7.12 -9.31
CA LEU A 14 -14.77 -5.66 -9.47
C LEU A 14 -15.36 -5.15 -10.78
N GLN A 15 -15.60 -6.00 -11.79
CA GLN A 15 -16.06 -5.61 -13.12
C GLN A 15 -15.24 -4.41 -13.70
N PRO A 16 -13.95 -4.61 -14.04
CA PRO A 16 -12.96 -3.54 -14.19
C PRO A 16 -13.25 -2.55 -15.32
N ALA A 17 -14.20 -2.87 -16.21
CA ALA A 17 -14.66 -2.00 -17.29
C ALA A 17 -15.19 -0.65 -16.79
N GLY A 18 -15.61 -0.54 -15.52
CA GLY A 18 -16.04 0.73 -14.89
C GLY A 18 -15.07 1.33 -13.87
N VAL A 19 -13.89 0.73 -13.65
CA VAL A 19 -13.05 1.00 -12.47
C VAL A 19 -11.69 1.61 -12.82
N MET A 20 -11.22 1.48 -14.06
CA MET A 20 -9.95 2.08 -14.45
C MET A 20 -10.14 3.60 -14.69
N PRO A 21 -9.35 4.47 -14.04
CA PRO A 21 -9.51 5.92 -14.13
C PRO A 21 -9.40 6.41 -15.57
N ALA A 22 -10.25 7.36 -15.95
CA ALA A 22 -10.13 8.09 -17.21
C ALA A 22 -8.73 8.74 -17.25
N GLY A 23 -7.83 8.21 -18.10
CA GLY A 23 -6.43 8.62 -18.17
C GLY A 23 -5.42 7.46 -18.28
N VAL A 24 -5.83 6.22 -18.04
CA VAL A 24 -5.04 5.02 -18.40
C VAL A 24 -5.45 4.56 -19.81
N PRO A 25 -4.56 4.52 -20.81
CA PRO A 25 -4.91 4.04 -22.15
C PRO A 25 -5.40 2.58 -22.09
N GLY A 26 -6.65 2.33 -22.49
CA GLY A 26 -7.22 0.98 -22.65
C GLY A 26 -8.39 0.65 -21.72
N GLY A 27 -9.51 1.37 -21.83
CA GLY A 27 -10.79 0.93 -21.26
C GLY A 27 -11.15 -0.49 -21.72
N ALA A 28 -11.59 -1.35 -20.81
CA ALA A 28 -12.08 -2.72 -21.05
C ALA A 28 -11.25 -3.60 -22.02
N SER A 29 -9.98 -3.27 -22.25
CA SER A 29 -9.08 -4.06 -23.09
C SER A 29 -8.43 -5.15 -22.26
N GLY A 30 -8.13 -6.31 -22.84
CA GLY A 30 -7.43 -7.38 -22.12
C GLY A 30 -6.12 -6.90 -21.45
N VAL A 31 -5.49 -5.84 -21.99
CA VAL A 31 -4.28 -5.22 -21.44
C VAL A 31 -4.54 -4.57 -20.07
N SER A 32 -5.63 -3.81 -19.89
CA SER A 32 -5.91 -3.17 -18.61
C SER A 32 -6.27 -4.19 -17.52
N MET A 33 -6.95 -5.28 -17.89
CA MET A 33 -7.18 -6.40 -16.96
C MET A 33 -5.87 -7.07 -16.54
N VAL A 34 -4.93 -7.28 -17.47
CA VAL A 34 -3.61 -7.83 -17.14
C VAL A 34 -2.83 -6.90 -16.21
N LEU A 35 -2.81 -5.59 -16.50
CA LEU A 35 -2.14 -4.60 -15.65
C LEU A 35 -2.77 -4.53 -14.24
N ALA A 36 -4.09 -4.57 -14.14
CA ALA A 36 -4.79 -4.60 -12.86
C ALA A 36 -4.47 -5.90 -12.08
N ALA A 37 -4.38 -7.04 -12.77
CA ALA A 37 -4.01 -8.31 -12.15
C ALA A 37 -2.58 -8.27 -11.61
N LEU A 38 -1.64 -7.74 -12.41
CA LEU A 38 -0.25 -7.54 -11.99
C LEU A 38 -0.16 -6.59 -10.80
N TYR A 39 -0.92 -5.50 -10.79
CA TYR A 39 -0.99 -4.59 -9.64
C TYR A 39 -1.49 -5.30 -8.38
N LEU A 40 -2.59 -6.07 -8.45
CA LEU A 40 -3.12 -6.79 -7.28
C LEU A 40 -2.18 -7.88 -6.78
N VAL A 41 -1.56 -8.64 -7.69
CA VAL A 41 -0.52 -9.62 -7.34
C VAL A 41 0.66 -8.92 -6.69
N TRP A 42 1.06 -7.77 -7.22
CA TRP A 42 2.14 -6.97 -6.66
C TRP A 42 1.79 -6.47 -5.25
N MET A 43 0.60 -5.88 -5.06
CA MET A 43 0.10 -5.42 -3.77
C MET A 43 0.07 -6.52 -2.71
N LEU A 44 -0.36 -7.73 -3.08
CA LEU A 44 -0.32 -8.89 -2.18
C LEU A 44 1.12 -9.22 -1.77
N ASN A 45 2.02 -9.41 -2.74
CA ASN A 45 3.40 -9.83 -2.44
C ASN A 45 4.19 -8.73 -1.72
N LEU A 46 4.06 -7.47 -2.13
CA LEU A 46 4.78 -6.37 -1.49
C LEU A 46 4.38 -6.22 -0.03
N TYR A 47 3.08 -6.39 0.29
CA TYR A 47 2.63 -6.29 1.67
C TYR A 47 3.18 -7.42 2.54
N ASN A 48 3.23 -8.63 1.98
CA ASN A 48 3.89 -9.77 2.60
C ASN A 48 5.39 -9.53 2.85
N PHE A 49 6.11 -8.92 1.90
CA PHE A 49 7.54 -8.59 2.07
C PHE A 49 7.79 -7.51 3.15
N MET A 50 6.85 -6.58 3.30
CA MET A 50 6.96 -5.47 4.23
C MET A 50 6.56 -5.84 5.67
N ASP A 51 5.83 -6.94 5.87
CA ASP A 51 5.48 -7.50 7.18
C ASP A 51 6.65 -8.26 7.84
N GLY A 52 7.79 -7.59 8.03
CA GLY A 52 9.00 -8.20 8.60
C GLY A 52 9.53 -7.58 9.89
N ILE A 53 8.84 -6.59 10.47
CA ILE A 53 9.07 -6.10 11.83
C ILE A 53 7.73 -5.85 12.55
N ASP A 54 7.76 -5.89 13.88
CA ASP A 54 6.59 -5.73 14.73
C ASP A 54 5.81 -4.43 14.43
N GLY A 55 4.50 -4.57 14.20
CA GLY A 55 3.57 -3.46 14.07
C GLY A 55 3.61 -2.69 12.75
N ILE A 56 4.63 -2.84 11.89
CA ILE A 56 4.76 -1.99 10.67
C ILE A 56 3.59 -2.19 9.70
N ALA A 57 3.24 -3.45 9.39
CA ALA A 57 2.16 -3.79 8.47
C ALA A 57 0.79 -3.41 9.05
N SER A 58 0.63 -3.52 10.36
CA SER A 58 -0.60 -3.12 11.04
C SER A 58 -0.79 -1.60 11.04
N VAL A 59 0.28 -0.84 11.34
CA VAL A 59 0.27 0.62 11.34
C VAL A 59 0.01 1.18 9.95
N GLU A 60 0.65 0.62 8.91
CA GLU A 60 0.40 0.99 7.51
C GLU A 60 -1.09 0.80 7.17
N ALA A 61 -1.66 -0.39 7.42
CA ALA A 61 -3.06 -0.68 7.13
C ALA A 61 -4.01 0.29 7.85
N ILE A 62 -3.77 0.57 9.13
CA ILE A 62 -4.62 1.51 9.91
C ILE A 62 -4.52 2.92 9.33
N CYS A 63 -3.31 3.38 8.99
CA CYS A 63 -3.09 4.70 8.42
C CYS A 63 -3.73 4.84 7.03
N VAL A 64 -3.53 3.85 6.15
CA VAL A 64 -4.11 3.83 4.80
C VAL A 64 -5.64 3.75 4.86
N CYS A 65 -6.20 2.88 5.69
CA CYS A 65 -7.65 2.76 5.83
C CYS A 65 -8.29 3.99 6.48
N GLY A 66 -7.68 4.55 7.53
CA GLY A 66 -8.14 5.78 8.16
C GLY A 66 -8.06 6.98 7.21
N GLY A 67 -6.96 7.09 6.47
CA GLY A 67 -6.80 8.08 5.40
C GLY A 67 -7.83 7.90 4.30
N GLY A 68 -7.98 6.68 3.76
CA GLY A 68 -8.96 6.35 2.73
C GLY A 68 -10.41 6.64 3.15
N ALA A 69 -10.76 6.34 4.41
CA ALA A 69 -12.06 6.69 4.97
C ALA A 69 -12.29 8.21 5.03
N LEU A 70 -11.27 8.98 5.45
CA LEU A 70 -11.32 10.44 5.41
C LEU A 70 -11.48 10.95 3.98
N LEU A 71 -10.76 10.37 3.01
CA LEU A 71 -10.87 10.77 1.60
C LEU A 71 -12.27 10.52 1.02
N TYR A 72 -12.91 9.40 1.37
CA TYR A 72 -14.31 9.13 1.00
C TYR A 72 -15.25 10.16 1.63
N TRP A 73 -15.05 10.49 2.90
CA TRP A 73 -15.85 11.51 3.58
C TRP A 73 -15.73 12.88 2.90
N LEU A 74 -14.52 13.26 2.53
CA LEU A 74 -14.25 14.50 1.81
C LEU A 74 -14.86 14.57 0.41
N HIS A 75 -15.13 13.42 -0.21
CA HIS A 75 -15.83 13.30 -1.50
C HIS A 75 -17.34 13.13 -1.37
N GLY A 76 -17.90 13.16 -0.16
CA GLY A 76 -19.33 12.90 0.08
C GLY A 76 -19.75 11.44 -0.07
N ALA A 77 -18.79 10.51 -0.28
CA ALA A 77 -19.03 9.07 -0.43
C ALA A 77 -18.99 8.36 0.93
N ASN A 78 -19.68 8.90 1.94
CA ASN A 78 -19.55 8.49 3.35
C ASN A 78 -19.83 6.99 3.58
N ALA A 79 -20.76 6.39 2.82
CA ALA A 79 -21.08 4.97 2.93
C ALA A 79 -19.87 4.07 2.60
N ASN A 80 -19.02 4.49 1.66
CA ASN A 80 -17.82 3.75 1.25
C ASN A 80 -16.72 3.75 2.33
N ALA A 81 -16.78 4.66 3.32
CA ALA A 81 -15.82 4.70 4.42
C ALA A 81 -15.97 3.55 5.42
N LEU A 82 -17.13 2.87 5.46
CA LEU A 82 -17.39 1.81 6.44
C LEU A 82 -16.47 0.60 6.27
N VAL A 83 -16.18 0.19 5.04
CA VAL A 83 -15.34 -0.97 4.75
C VAL A 83 -13.89 -0.75 5.21
N PRO A 84 -13.18 0.34 4.82
CA PRO A 84 -11.85 0.59 5.33
C PRO A 84 -11.81 0.83 6.84
N LEU A 85 -12.82 1.51 7.42
CA LEU A 85 -12.87 1.68 8.89
C LEU A 85 -13.04 0.35 9.62
N SER A 86 -13.84 -0.58 9.08
CA SER A 86 -14.00 -1.92 9.66
C SER A 86 -12.69 -2.70 9.59
N LEU A 87 -11.97 -2.62 8.47
CA LEU A 87 -10.65 -3.23 8.32
C LEU A 87 -9.64 -2.61 9.29
N ALA A 88 -9.61 -1.28 9.42
CA ALA A 88 -8.77 -0.57 10.38
C ALA A 88 -9.08 -1.00 11.83
N GLY A 89 -10.35 -1.17 12.19
CA GLY A 89 -10.77 -1.64 13.51
C GLY A 89 -10.30 -3.07 13.80
N ALA A 90 -10.43 -3.98 12.84
CA ALA A 90 -9.93 -5.35 12.96
C ALA A 90 -8.39 -5.38 13.11
N VAL A 91 -7.68 -4.61 12.29
CA VAL A 91 -6.21 -4.51 12.37
C VAL A 91 -5.77 -3.81 13.65
N LEU A 92 -6.53 -2.85 14.17
CA LEU A 92 -6.25 -2.21 15.45
C LEU A 92 -6.36 -3.21 16.60
N GLY A 93 -7.38 -4.07 16.58
CA GLY A 93 -7.51 -5.18 17.53
C GLY A 93 -6.32 -6.14 17.49
N PHE A 94 -5.83 -6.45 16.28
CA PHE A 94 -4.61 -7.24 16.08
C PHE A 94 -3.34 -6.49 16.55
N LEU A 95 -3.25 -5.19 16.27
CA LEU A 95 -2.09 -4.35 16.62
C LEU A 95 -1.83 -4.35 18.12
N VAL A 96 -2.85 -4.42 18.99
CA VAL A 96 -2.65 -4.53 20.45
C VAL A 96 -1.72 -5.70 20.82
N TRP A 97 -1.75 -6.79 20.06
CA TRP A 97 -0.92 -7.97 20.27
C TRP A 97 0.34 -7.98 19.40
N ASN A 98 0.34 -7.25 18.29
CA ASN A 98 1.45 -7.16 17.34
C ASN A 98 2.35 -5.91 17.55
N PHE A 99 1.95 -4.99 18.44
CA PHE A 99 2.72 -3.78 18.74
C PHE A 99 4.06 -4.16 19.39
N PRO A 100 5.19 -3.51 19.01
CA PRO A 100 6.50 -3.89 19.53
C PRO A 100 6.58 -3.84 21.08
N PRO A 101 7.03 -4.92 21.76
CA PRO A 101 7.40 -6.23 21.23
C PRO A 101 6.18 -7.14 20.94
N ALA A 102 6.13 -7.73 19.75
CA ALA A 102 4.98 -8.51 19.29
C ALA A 102 4.81 -9.84 20.06
N LYS A 103 3.55 -10.16 20.39
CA LYS A 103 3.12 -11.44 20.97
C LYS A 103 2.60 -12.42 19.92
N ILE A 104 2.04 -11.89 18.84
CA ILE A 104 1.57 -12.67 17.67
C ILE A 104 2.06 -12.01 16.38
N PHE A 105 2.35 -12.85 15.38
CA PHE A 105 2.75 -12.41 14.05
C PHE A 105 1.58 -12.51 13.08
N MET A 106 1.55 -11.62 12.08
CA MET A 106 0.46 -11.56 11.10
C MET A 106 0.53 -12.72 10.12
N GLY A 107 1.76 -13.10 9.73
CA GLY A 107 2.02 -14.25 8.86
C GLY A 107 1.53 -14.04 7.44
N ASP A 108 1.76 -15.04 6.59
CA ASP A 108 1.47 -14.93 5.15
C ASP A 108 -0.02 -14.79 4.86
N ALA A 109 -0.87 -15.43 5.68
CA ALA A 109 -2.31 -15.34 5.53
C ALA A 109 -2.83 -13.92 5.78
N GLY A 110 -2.39 -13.26 6.87
CA GLY A 110 -2.83 -11.91 7.22
C GLY A 110 -2.26 -10.84 6.30
N SER A 111 -0.95 -10.89 6.04
CA SER A 111 -0.26 -9.88 5.23
C SER A 111 -0.68 -9.96 3.75
N GLY A 112 -0.83 -11.16 3.20
CA GLY A 112 -1.36 -11.36 1.86
C GLY A 112 -2.81 -10.89 1.71
N PHE A 113 -3.66 -11.18 2.71
CA PHE A 113 -5.03 -10.68 2.75
C PHE A 113 -5.09 -9.15 2.76
N LEU A 114 -4.29 -8.49 3.61
CA LEU A 114 -4.23 -7.03 3.66
C LEU A 114 -3.74 -6.43 2.35
N GLY A 115 -2.65 -6.94 1.78
CA GLY A 115 -2.14 -6.47 0.50
C GLY A 115 -3.18 -6.55 -0.62
N MET A 116 -3.87 -7.69 -0.74
CA MET A 116 -4.94 -7.85 -1.71
C MET A 116 -6.12 -6.91 -1.45
N THR A 117 -6.58 -6.81 -0.20
CA THR A 117 -7.75 -6.00 0.17
C THR A 117 -7.49 -4.52 -0.05
N LEU A 118 -6.32 -4.00 0.36
CA LEU A 118 -5.95 -2.60 0.15
C LEU A 118 -5.79 -2.27 -1.35
N GLY A 119 -5.26 -3.20 -2.14
CA GLY A 119 -5.23 -3.08 -3.60
C GLY A 119 -6.63 -2.99 -4.20
N VAL A 120 -7.56 -3.85 -3.78
CA VAL A 120 -8.97 -3.83 -4.21
C VAL A 120 -9.67 -2.53 -3.77
N LEU A 121 -9.44 -2.08 -2.54
CA LEU A 121 -10.02 -0.83 -2.04
C LEU A 121 -9.54 0.40 -2.82
N SER A 122 -8.27 0.42 -3.27
CA SER A 122 -7.76 1.48 -4.14
C SER A 122 -8.52 1.54 -5.47
N PHE A 123 -8.88 0.38 -6.04
CA PHE A 123 -9.72 0.32 -7.24
C PHE A 123 -11.16 0.73 -6.94
N GLN A 124 -11.77 0.29 -5.84
CA GLN A 124 -13.10 0.75 -5.45
C GLN A 124 -13.16 2.28 -5.30
N ALA A 125 -12.09 2.88 -4.78
CA ALA A 125 -11.98 4.32 -4.67
C ALA A 125 -11.97 5.02 -6.03
N ALA A 126 -11.35 4.40 -7.04
CA ALA A 126 -11.32 4.88 -8.43
C ALA A 126 -12.74 5.02 -9.04
N VAL A 127 -13.69 4.18 -8.62
CA VAL A 127 -15.09 4.23 -9.06
C VAL A 127 -15.78 5.50 -8.57
N VAL A 128 -15.44 5.96 -7.36
CA VAL A 128 -15.97 7.21 -6.79
C VAL A 128 -15.31 8.41 -7.48
N SER A 129 -13.98 8.37 -7.62
CA SER A 129 -13.21 9.38 -8.35
C SER A 129 -11.86 8.80 -8.78
N PRO A 130 -11.43 8.99 -10.05
CA PRO A 130 -10.08 8.65 -10.51
C PRO A 130 -8.95 9.12 -9.59
N ASP A 131 -9.09 10.32 -9.00
CA ASP A 131 -8.07 10.92 -8.14
C ASP A 131 -7.91 10.18 -6.80
N LEU A 132 -8.96 9.47 -6.37
CA LEU A 132 -8.89 8.65 -5.17
C LEU A 132 -8.01 7.41 -5.38
N PHE A 133 -7.96 6.82 -6.57
CA PHE A 133 -6.99 5.74 -6.85
C PHE A 133 -5.57 6.20 -6.56
N TRP A 134 -5.18 7.35 -7.11
CA TRP A 134 -3.88 7.96 -6.89
C TRP A 134 -3.64 8.27 -5.41
N SER A 135 -4.64 8.84 -4.74
CA SER A 135 -4.57 9.16 -3.32
C SER A 135 -4.32 7.91 -2.45
N TRP A 136 -4.98 6.79 -2.76
CA TRP A 136 -4.75 5.52 -2.09
C TRP A 136 -3.35 4.96 -2.36
N THR A 137 -2.86 5.04 -3.60
CA THR A 137 -1.48 4.62 -3.91
C THR A 137 -0.43 5.49 -3.20
N ILE A 138 -0.69 6.80 -3.05
CA ILE A 138 0.15 7.71 -2.27
C ILE A 138 0.20 7.28 -0.80
N LEU A 139 -0.95 6.97 -0.19
CA LEU A 139 -1.01 6.48 1.19
C LEU A 139 -0.21 5.18 1.38
N LEU A 140 -0.24 4.27 0.41
CA LEU A 140 0.54 3.03 0.39
C LEU A 140 2.02 3.22 0.03
N GLY A 141 2.47 4.48 -0.09
CA GLY A 141 3.74 4.84 -0.70
C GLY A 141 4.96 4.27 0.02
N VAL A 142 4.93 4.14 1.35
CA VAL A 142 6.05 3.54 2.10
C VAL A 142 6.30 2.11 1.63
N PHE A 143 5.23 1.31 1.53
CA PHE A 143 5.31 -0.10 1.19
C PHE A 143 5.61 -0.30 -0.29
N ILE A 144 4.92 0.44 -1.17
CA ILE A 144 5.14 0.37 -2.61
C ILE A 144 6.59 0.76 -2.94
N VAL A 145 7.09 1.88 -2.42
CA VAL A 145 8.43 2.36 -2.76
C VAL A 145 9.52 1.44 -2.24
N ASP A 146 9.49 1.02 -0.97
CA ASP A 146 10.54 0.17 -0.41
C ASP A 146 10.60 -1.18 -1.14
N ALA A 147 9.45 -1.85 -1.32
CA ALA A 147 9.41 -3.14 -1.99
C ALA A 147 9.86 -3.05 -3.45
N THR A 148 9.33 -2.09 -4.22
CA THR A 148 9.68 -1.92 -5.63
C THR A 148 11.14 -1.55 -5.81
N TYR A 149 11.64 -0.55 -5.07
CA TYR A 149 13.04 -0.14 -5.12
C TYR A 149 13.97 -1.30 -4.75
N THR A 150 13.61 -2.06 -3.72
CA THR A 150 14.39 -3.19 -3.23
C THR A 150 14.53 -4.28 -4.29
N LEU A 151 13.44 -4.69 -4.93
CA LEU A 151 13.47 -5.75 -5.93
C LEU A 151 14.16 -5.31 -7.23
N ILE A 152 13.91 -4.08 -7.71
CA ILE A 152 14.60 -3.55 -8.89
C ILE A 152 16.11 -3.58 -8.67
N ARG A 153 16.59 -3.15 -7.51
CA ARG A 153 18.04 -3.14 -7.24
C ARG A 153 18.63 -4.55 -7.17
N ARG A 154 17.91 -5.51 -6.58
CA ARG A 154 18.33 -6.92 -6.55
C ARG A 154 18.44 -7.48 -7.97
N LEU A 155 17.43 -7.21 -8.80
CA LEU A 155 17.42 -7.62 -10.21
C LEU A 155 18.63 -7.03 -10.97
N LEU A 156 18.90 -5.73 -10.79
CA LEU A 156 20.06 -5.07 -11.41
C LEU A 156 21.42 -5.60 -10.94
N ARG A 157 21.48 -6.23 -9.76
CA ARG A 157 22.69 -6.89 -9.24
C ARG A 157 22.82 -8.35 -9.68
N GLY A 158 21.83 -8.89 -10.39
CA GLY A 158 21.76 -10.31 -10.73
C GLY A 158 21.39 -11.19 -9.53
N ASP A 159 20.90 -10.61 -8.43
CA ASP A 159 20.45 -11.38 -7.28
C ASP A 159 19.15 -12.13 -7.63
N ARG A 160 18.99 -13.34 -7.07
CA ARG A 160 17.73 -14.08 -7.18
C ARG A 160 16.65 -13.34 -6.39
N VAL A 161 15.65 -12.81 -7.10
CA VAL A 161 14.55 -12.01 -6.51
C VAL A 161 13.52 -12.84 -5.76
N TYR A 162 13.44 -14.14 -6.05
CA TYR A 162 12.50 -15.08 -5.42
C TYR A 162 13.05 -15.73 -4.14
N GLU A 163 14.32 -15.51 -3.81
CA GLU A 163 14.92 -16.02 -2.57
C GLU A 163 14.68 -15.03 -1.42
N ALA A 164 14.39 -15.58 -0.24
CA ALA A 164 14.16 -14.79 0.97
C ALA A 164 15.37 -13.90 1.29
N HIS A 165 15.12 -12.63 1.63
CA HIS A 165 16.17 -11.65 1.86
C HIS A 165 15.82 -10.61 2.91
N ARG A 166 16.85 -9.96 3.45
CA ARG A 166 16.71 -8.91 4.48
C ARG A 166 17.18 -7.53 4.02
N SER A 167 16.92 -7.23 2.75
CA SER A 167 17.46 -6.04 2.08
C SER A 167 16.52 -4.82 2.03
N HIS A 168 15.30 -4.89 2.55
CA HIS A 168 14.38 -3.74 2.54
C HIS A 168 14.91 -2.59 3.40
N ALA A 169 14.54 -1.36 3.04
CA ALA A 169 14.98 -0.16 3.75
C ALA A 169 14.50 -0.16 5.20
N TYR A 170 13.25 -0.58 5.47
CA TYR A 170 12.74 -0.73 6.84
C TYR A 170 13.57 -1.71 7.67
N GLN A 171 14.05 -2.79 7.07
CA GLN A 171 14.87 -3.80 7.76
C GLN A 171 16.25 -3.24 8.10
N HIS A 172 16.85 -2.43 7.22
CA HIS A 172 18.09 -1.73 7.54
C HIS A 172 17.88 -0.68 8.63
N ALA A 173 16.81 0.10 8.56
CA ALA A 173 16.46 1.09 9.57
C ALA A 173 16.28 0.44 10.95
N SER A 174 15.57 -0.69 11.00
CA SER A 174 15.34 -1.46 12.23
C SER A 174 16.64 -1.97 12.84
N ARG A 175 17.54 -2.52 12.03
CA ARG A 175 18.88 -2.95 12.49
C ARG A 175 19.74 -1.78 12.98
N ARG A 176 19.71 -0.63 12.30
CA ARG A 176 20.43 0.59 12.72
C ARG A 176 19.88 1.14 14.03
N ALA A 177 18.55 1.10 14.23
CA ALA A 177 17.90 1.54 15.46
C ALA A 177 17.99 0.52 16.62
N GLY A 178 18.31 -0.74 16.31
CA GLY A 178 18.33 -1.86 17.25
C GLY A 178 16.96 -2.26 17.81
N ARG A 179 15.86 -1.65 17.33
CA ARG A 179 14.49 -1.83 17.82
C ARG A 179 13.49 -1.61 16.69
N HIS A 180 12.34 -2.29 16.74
CA HIS A 180 11.26 -2.17 15.73
C HIS A 180 10.46 -0.88 15.90
N LEU A 181 10.18 -0.49 17.15
CA LEU A 181 9.32 0.64 17.49
C LEU A 181 9.66 1.97 16.78
N PRO A 182 10.93 2.44 16.72
CA PRO A 182 11.25 3.69 16.04
C PRO A 182 10.88 3.69 14.56
N VAL A 183 11.06 2.55 13.87
CA VAL A 183 10.72 2.42 12.45
C VAL A 183 9.21 2.39 12.27
N THR A 184 8.50 1.62 13.10
CA THR A 184 7.03 1.55 13.07
C THR A 184 6.39 2.92 13.32
N LEU A 185 6.91 3.70 14.27
CA LEU A 185 6.46 5.08 14.51
C LEU A 185 6.85 6.05 13.40
N ALA A 186 8.03 5.88 12.80
CA ALA A 186 8.44 6.69 11.65
C ALA A 186 7.50 6.46 10.44
N VAL A 187 7.09 5.21 10.19
CA VAL A 187 6.11 4.88 9.14
C VAL A 187 4.75 5.54 9.44
N ALA A 188 4.27 5.50 10.68
CA ALA A 188 3.07 6.24 11.08
C ALA A 188 3.21 7.75 10.83
N GLY A 189 4.34 8.32 11.23
CA GLY A 189 4.65 9.74 11.04
C GLY A 189 4.69 10.15 9.56
N ILE A 190 5.35 9.35 8.71
CA ILE A 190 5.38 9.56 7.26
C ILE A 190 3.97 9.49 6.68
N ASN A 191 3.18 8.49 7.06
CA ASN A 191 1.80 8.37 6.58
C ASN A 191 0.96 9.59 6.95
N LEU A 192 0.97 10.00 8.22
CA LEU A 192 0.09 11.05 8.73
C LEU A 192 0.55 12.46 8.37
N LEU A 193 1.85 12.72 8.39
CA LEU A 193 2.41 14.07 8.24
C LEU A 193 2.86 14.38 6.81
N TRP A 194 3.12 13.36 5.99
CA TRP A 194 3.60 13.53 4.62
C TRP A 194 2.62 12.99 3.58
N LEU A 195 2.29 11.71 3.63
CA LEU A 195 1.50 11.06 2.57
C LEU A 195 0.02 11.47 2.63
N LEU A 196 -0.58 11.57 3.82
CA LEU A 196 -1.98 11.94 3.97
C LEU A 196 -2.28 13.36 3.46
N PRO A 197 -1.51 14.41 3.80
CA PRO A 197 -1.71 15.74 3.23
C PRO A 197 -1.60 15.76 1.70
N LEU A 198 -0.64 15.04 1.12
CA LEU A 198 -0.49 14.92 -0.33
C LEU A 198 -1.69 14.20 -0.97
N ALA A 199 -2.15 13.10 -0.36
CA ALA A 199 -3.33 12.36 -0.79
C ALA A 199 -4.60 13.24 -0.72
N ILE A 200 -4.78 14.02 0.34
CA ILE A 200 -5.89 15.00 0.44
C ILE A 200 -5.78 16.08 -0.66
N GLY A 201 -4.57 16.57 -0.93
CA GLY A 201 -4.32 17.55 -1.99
C GLY A 201 -4.70 17.04 -3.38
N VAL A 202 -4.35 15.79 -3.69
CA VAL A 202 -4.77 15.12 -4.93
C VAL A 202 -6.28 14.90 -4.96
N ALA A 203 -6.85 14.34 -3.90
CA ALA A 203 -8.27 14.09 -3.77
C ALA A 203 -9.13 15.35 -3.93
N ARG A 204 -8.66 16.52 -3.48
CA ARG A 204 -9.39 17.80 -3.65
C ARG A 204 -9.11 18.52 -4.96
N GLY A 205 -8.32 17.93 -5.87
CA GLY A 205 -7.92 18.57 -7.12
C GLY A 205 -6.97 19.76 -6.95
N VAL A 206 -6.38 19.94 -5.75
CA VAL A 206 -5.38 20.99 -5.48
C VAL A 206 -4.02 20.64 -6.09
N LEU A 207 -3.69 19.34 -6.10
CA LEU A 207 -2.48 18.80 -6.69
C LEU A 207 -2.83 17.87 -7.85
N PRO A 208 -2.23 18.04 -9.04
CA PRO A 208 -2.32 17.03 -10.09
C PRO A 208 -1.83 15.67 -9.59
N PRO A 209 -2.49 14.54 -9.95
CA PRO A 209 -2.17 13.23 -9.36
C PRO A 209 -0.72 12.80 -9.54
N TRP A 210 -0.14 13.05 -10.72
CA TRP A 210 1.25 12.71 -11.02
C TRP A 210 2.25 13.55 -10.21
N ILE A 211 1.94 14.82 -9.93
CA ILE A 211 2.78 15.66 -9.06
C ILE A 211 2.68 15.16 -7.61
N GLY A 212 1.48 14.83 -7.14
CA GLY A 212 1.28 14.24 -5.81
C GLY A 212 2.05 12.94 -5.64
N LEU A 213 2.03 12.06 -6.64
CA LEU A 213 2.79 10.81 -6.65
C LEU A 213 4.30 11.06 -6.62
N LEU A 214 4.82 11.97 -7.44
CA LEU A 214 6.25 12.31 -7.45
C LEU A 214 6.70 12.91 -6.11
N ALA A 215 5.92 13.85 -5.57
CA ALA A 215 6.17 14.44 -4.26
C ALA A 215 6.18 13.38 -3.15
N ALA A 216 5.25 12.42 -3.21
CA ALA A 216 5.20 11.32 -2.26
C ALA A 216 6.42 10.39 -2.38
N TYR A 217 6.75 9.94 -3.60
CA TYR A 217 7.66 8.82 -3.81
C TYR A 217 9.14 9.24 -3.88
N LEU A 218 9.48 10.42 -4.41
CA LEU A 218 10.88 10.83 -4.55
C LEU A 218 11.63 10.87 -3.21
N PRO A 219 11.10 11.49 -2.13
CA PRO A 219 11.77 11.47 -0.83
C PRO A 219 11.91 10.05 -0.27
N LEU A 220 10.91 9.20 -0.46
CA LEU A 220 10.94 7.80 -0.01
C LEU A 220 11.99 6.99 -0.75
N ILE A 221 12.15 7.19 -2.06
CA ILE A 221 13.21 6.56 -2.87
C ILE A 221 14.58 6.99 -2.35
N VAL A 222 14.78 8.29 -2.08
CA VAL A 222 16.04 8.81 -1.53
C VAL A 222 16.34 8.21 -0.16
N VAL A 223 15.33 8.11 0.71
CA VAL A 223 15.47 7.46 2.03
C VAL A 223 15.83 5.98 1.88
N ALA A 224 15.13 5.24 1.00
CA ALA A 224 15.40 3.83 0.74
C ALA A 224 16.81 3.59 0.16
N ALA A 225 17.31 4.53 -0.65
CA ALA A 225 18.67 4.50 -1.18
C ALA A 225 19.74 4.75 -0.10
N ARG A 226 19.48 5.65 0.86
CA ARG A 226 20.42 6.03 1.94
C ARG A 226 20.44 5.07 3.14
N LEU A 227 19.34 4.36 3.38
CA LEU A 227 19.25 3.40 4.49
C LEU A 227 19.93 2.06 4.20
N ARG A 228 20.28 1.80 2.95
CA ARG A 228 21.15 0.69 2.56
C ARG A 228 22.62 1.04 2.74
#